data_AF-A0A814S8N2-F1
#
_entry.id   AF-A0A814S8N2-F1
#
_cell.length_a   1.000
_cell.length_b   1.000
_cell.length_c   1.000
_cell.angle_alpha   90.00
_cell.angle_beta   90.00
_cell.angle_gamma   90.00
#
_symmetry.space_group_name_H-M   'P 1'
#
loop_
_entity.id
_entity.type
_entity.pdbx_description
1 polymer ?
#
loop_
_entity_poly.entity_id
_entity_poly.type
_entity_poly.pdbx_seq_one_letter_code
_entity_poly.pdbx_strand_id
1 'polypeptide(L)'
;MFLVCLSCTLCFATVFGLKGDLYAFANESVGSPIVSTTSGQFSGFTIHQTNVWIGIPYATPPVGILRWQKAQPYVITDINNGTIQNATHYSPSCPQIERVGITSGPFDEDCLYLNIWVPRASPPNSSRGYPVMLWLHGGGLQEGSSTQIIYDGLSWTNAAIQENNSFIIVSIDYRLNVMGFFVQSALIDANGQTIANQGITDQRMAMKWIQDNIEQFGGDKNSITLAGQSGGSSSICIHIVSPLSAGLFHAGIMESGSCDIPFYMYDKQFAYSITNDLASRVGCNMTNATQQLACLRNVNSTQLITNMHNVSIPSSTSLIFKDQLKVIQVFPFNFIVDGVEIPTHPLQLFLTGTFNRVPTLLGATHDEYVLRVLYEEYAYPPNSTEDYLTRILPIMTYNQSEIEALYHPNLFNGNYSKAFVALMSQAAFICDARRMAGYMANQPTYLYTYNHAPESFWLSLPSLIVWPGAYHSAELLNLFQTASPSLYGDQMFLPNELNLVTYTRRYWTNMITKHQPNNNISLTWPQYSPTMDQTLVLDINITTATFTNVYPNCDLLSAARVKLFGEYIGLNATCVAGNNFFIINSTSSSAATTTSISKTISNKSLPCFQCSLFILFLSYVLLLFFTT
;
A
#
# COMPACT_ATOMS: atom_id res chain seq x y z
N MET A 1 31.52 21.46 2.01
CA MET A 1 30.79 20.24 1.62
C MET A 1 30.14 19.51 2.80
N PHE A 2 30.77 19.39 3.99
CA PHE A 2 30.11 18.83 5.20
C PHE A 2 29.19 19.82 5.95
N LEU A 3 29.48 21.12 5.91
CA LEU A 3 28.73 22.14 6.69
C LEU A 3 27.38 22.57 6.09
N VAL A 4 27.17 22.38 4.77
CA VAL A 4 25.90 22.73 4.10
C VAL A 4 24.87 21.59 4.22
N CYS A 5 25.33 20.34 4.36
CA CYS A 5 24.46 19.21 4.72
C CYS A 5 23.91 19.37 6.14
N LEU A 6 24.74 19.73 7.13
CA LEU A 6 24.30 19.86 8.52
C LEU A 6 23.23 20.94 8.71
N SER A 7 23.36 22.10 8.04
CA SER A 7 22.38 23.18 8.17
C SER A 7 21.02 22.85 7.52
N CYS A 8 21.00 22.05 6.45
CA CYS A 8 19.75 21.57 5.84
C CYS A 8 19.09 20.46 6.65
N THR A 9 19.87 19.55 7.26
CA THR A 9 19.34 18.55 8.19
C THR A 9 18.75 19.21 9.42
N LEU A 10 19.37 20.28 9.95
CA LEU A 10 18.83 21.01 11.10
C LEU A 10 17.52 21.74 10.76
N CYS A 11 17.37 22.37 9.59
CA CYS A 11 16.12 23.06 9.23
C CYS A 11 14.95 22.08 9.00
N PHE A 12 15.20 20.93 8.37
CA PHE A 12 14.18 19.88 8.20
C PHE A 12 13.90 19.11 9.52
N ALA A 13 14.93 18.85 10.33
CA ALA A 13 14.76 18.27 11.66
C ALA A 13 14.09 19.24 12.65
N THR A 14 14.10 20.55 12.45
CA THR A 14 13.31 21.47 13.29
C THR A 14 11.82 21.51 12.91
N VAL A 15 11.46 21.13 11.68
CA VAL A 15 10.06 21.05 11.22
C VAL A 15 9.45 19.67 11.50
N PHE A 16 10.26 18.59 11.45
CA PHE A 16 9.80 17.21 11.66
C PHE A 16 10.34 16.55 12.93
N GLY A 17 11.32 17.13 13.61
CA GLY A 17 11.89 16.65 14.87
C GLY A 17 11.22 17.33 16.05
N LEU A 18 9.94 17.04 16.24
CA LEU A 18 9.37 17.11 17.57
C LEU A 18 9.67 15.77 18.23
N LYS A 19 10.42 15.82 19.34
CA LYS A 19 10.41 14.73 20.31
C LYS A 19 8.95 14.36 20.49
N GLY A 20 8.60 13.12 20.15
CA GLY A 20 7.30 12.58 20.46
C GLY A 20 7.14 12.61 21.97
N ASP A 21 6.58 13.70 22.47
CA ASP A 21 5.79 13.64 23.69
C ASP A 21 4.61 12.76 23.30
N LEU A 22 4.84 11.44 23.39
CA LEU A 22 3.79 10.44 23.56
C LEU A 22 2.84 11.07 24.56
N TYR A 23 1.65 11.48 24.11
CA TYR A 23 0.66 12.03 25.00
C TYR A 23 0.54 11.08 26.17
N ALA A 24 0.94 11.56 27.34
CA ALA A 24 0.63 10.90 28.58
C ALA A 24 -0.88 11.01 28.73
N PHE A 25 -1.61 10.03 28.17
CA PHE A 25 -3.05 9.83 28.37
C PHE A 25 -3.43 9.65 29.86
N ALA A 26 -2.43 9.67 30.75
CA ALA A 26 -2.52 9.51 32.19
C ALA A 26 -3.47 10.52 32.88
N ASN A 27 -3.74 11.70 32.29
CA ASN A 27 -4.58 12.71 32.93
C ASN A 27 -6.06 12.71 32.50
N GLU A 28 -6.46 11.92 31.51
CA GLU A 28 -7.87 11.84 31.05
C GLU A 28 -8.48 10.43 31.12
N SER A 29 -7.72 9.43 31.58
CA SER A 29 -8.23 8.06 31.68
C SER A 29 -9.23 7.90 32.84
N VAL A 30 -10.43 7.37 32.56
CA VAL A 30 -11.53 7.22 33.55
C VAL A 30 -11.73 5.76 33.99
N GLY A 31 -10.94 4.81 33.46
CA GLY A 31 -11.06 3.40 33.80
C GLY A 31 -9.94 2.53 33.22
N SER A 32 -9.79 1.33 33.76
CA SER A 32 -8.82 0.30 33.36
C SER A 32 -9.56 -0.97 32.94
N PRO A 33 -10.13 -1.01 31.71
CA PRO A 33 -10.87 -2.17 31.23
C PRO A 33 -9.93 -3.37 31.04
N ILE A 34 -10.39 -4.56 31.44
CA ILE A 34 -9.63 -5.81 31.33
C ILE A 34 -10.31 -6.70 30.29
N VAL A 35 -9.51 -7.34 29.43
CA VAL A 35 -9.95 -8.31 28.43
C VAL A 35 -9.17 -9.61 28.56
N SER A 36 -9.81 -10.75 28.32
CA SER A 36 -9.15 -12.06 28.25
C SER A 36 -9.13 -12.54 26.80
N THR A 37 -7.96 -12.95 26.32
CA THR A 37 -7.72 -13.39 24.94
C THR A 37 -6.92 -14.69 24.94
N THR A 38 -6.73 -15.30 23.77
CA THR A 38 -5.82 -16.44 23.58
C THR A 38 -4.36 -16.07 23.81
N SER A 39 -3.99 -14.77 23.74
CA SER A 39 -2.65 -14.27 24.07
C SER A 39 -2.45 -13.94 25.56
N GLY A 40 -3.50 -14.02 26.39
CA GLY A 40 -3.45 -13.67 27.81
C GLY A 40 -4.50 -12.64 28.22
N GLN A 41 -4.35 -12.10 29.45
CA GLN A 41 -5.21 -11.04 29.98
C GLN A 41 -4.52 -9.68 29.90
N PHE A 42 -5.25 -8.66 29.45
CA PHE A 42 -4.70 -7.32 29.22
C PHE A 42 -5.56 -6.24 29.85
N SER A 43 -4.92 -5.31 30.56
CA SER A 43 -5.54 -4.07 31.04
C SER A 43 -5.25 -2.94 30.07
N GLY A 44 -6.30 -2.33 29.54
CA GLY A 44 -6.23 -1.12 28.72
C GLY A 44 -6.52 0.13 29.54
N PHE A 45 -6.96 1.18 28.84
CA PHE A 45 -7.45 2.42 29.44
C PHE A 45 -8.71 2.92 28.74
N THR A 46 -9.54 3.69 29.45
CA THR A 46 -10.73 4.34 28.87
C THR A 46 -10.48 5.82 28.71
N ILE A 47 -10.66 6.35 27.49
CA ILE A 47 -10.63 7.78 27.18
C ILE A 47 -11.94 8.17 26.48
N HIS A 48 -12.62 9.20 27.00
CA HIS A 48 -13.98 9.57 26.58
C HIS A 48 -14.94 8.35 26.58
N GLN A 49 -15.51 8.03 25.41
CA GLN A 49 -16.44 6.91 25.18
C GLN A 49 -15.76 5.71 24.51
N THR A 50 -14.43 5.62 24.59
CA THR A 50 -13.62 4.61 23.91
C THR A 50 -12.72 3.87 24.91
N ASN A 51 -12.77 2.54 24.87
CA ASN A 51 -11.80 1.68 25.55
C ASN A 51 -10.65 1.37 24.57
N VAL A 52 -9.42 1.46 25.06
CA VAL A 52 -8.22 1.35 24.23
C VAL A 52 -7.26 0.33 24.85
N TRP A 53 -6.74 -0.57 24.01
CA TRP A 53 -5.65 -1.48 24.34
C TRP A 53 -4.54 -1.30 23.31
N ILE A 54 -3.33 -1.03 23.77
CA ILE A 54 -2.16 -0.75 22.92
C ILE A 54 -1.09 -1.79 23.23
N GLY A 55 -0.47 -2.39 22.20
CA GLY A 55 0.65 -3.31 22.36
C GLY A 55 0.27 -4.73 22.78
N ILE A 56 -0.82 -5.30 22.25
CA ILE A 56 -1.18 -6.71 22.47
C ILE A 56 -0.40 -7.60 21.47
N PRO A 57 0.34 -8.62 21.88
CA PRO A 57 1.05 -9.50 20.96
C PRO A 57 0.06 -10.44 20.24
N TYR A 58 0.13 -10.48 18.91
CA TYR A 58 -0.69 -11.38 18.09
C TYR A 58 0.08 -12.58 17.54
N ALA A 59 1.41 -12.54 17.58
CA ALA A 59 2.28 -13.61 17.10
C ALA A 59 3.50 -13.79 18.00
N THR A 60 4.08 -14.99 18.00
CA THR A 60 5.35 -15.25 18.69
C THR A 60 6.47 -14.38 18.10
N PRO A 61 7.35 -13.78 18.94
CA PRO A 61 8.44 -12.92 18.46
C PRO A 61 9.31 -13.61 17.39
N PRO A 62 9.49 -13.01 16.21
CA PRO A 62 10.22 -13.63 15.10
C PRO A 62 11.75 -13.51 15.23
N VAL A 63 12.28 -13.80 16.41
CA VAL A 63 13.70 -13.63 16.76
C VAL A 63 14.50 -14.93 16.66
N GLY A 64 15.83 -14.81 16.54
CA GLY A 64 16.74 -15.95 16.54
C GLY A 64 16.42 -16.95 15.41
N ILE A 65 16.10 -18.19 15.76
CA ILE A 65 15.76 -19.22 14.75
C ILE A 65 14.43 -18.95 14.04
N LEU A 66 13.54 -18.18 14.66
CA LEU A 66 12.26 -17.75 14.08
C LEU A 66 12.42 -16.56 13.12
N ARG A 67 13.61 -15.93 13.07
CA ARG A 67 13.90 -14.92 12.06
C ARG A 67 13.69 -15.49 10.67
N TRP A 68 12.87 -14.78 9.90
CA TRP A 68 12.36 -15.11 8.56
C TRP A 68 11.46 -16.34 8.44
N GLN A 69 11.05 -16.96 9.55
CA GLN A 69 9.98 -17.96 9.53
C GLN A 69 8.62 -17.27 9.34
N LYS A 70 7.63 -18.03 8.84
CA LYS A 70 6.21 -17.61 8.83
C LYS A 70 5.78 -17.28 10.27
N ALA A 71 4.94 -16.27 10.45
CA ALA A 71 4.39 -15.96 11.77
C ALA A 71 3.78 -17.20 12.43
N GLN A 72 4.01 -17.35 13.73
CA GLN A 72 3.44 -18.41 14.55
C GLN A 72 2.49 -17.79 15.58
N PRO A 73 1.40 -18.48 15.97
CA PRO A 73 0.51 -17.98 17.02
C PRO A 73 1.30 -17.62 18.27
N TYR A 74 0.88 -16.58 18.98
CA TYR A 74 1.53 -16.23 20.24
C TYR A 74 1.35 -17.36 21.25
N VAL A 75 2.44 -17.76 21.90
CA VAL A 75 2.43 -18.76 22.96
C VAL A 75 2.69 -18.05 24.28
N ILE A 76 1.79 -18.23 25.24
CA ILE A 76 1.97 -17.71 26.60
C ILE A 76 3.12 -18.49 27.24
N THR A 77 4.27 -17.85 27.37
CA THR A 77 5.49 -18.46 27.92
C THR A 77 5.60 -18.31 29.44
N ASP A 78 4.90 -17.33 30.04
CA ASP A 78 4.90 -17.11 31.47
C ASP A 78 3.79 -17.90 32.18
N ILE A 79 4.22 -18.86 33.01
CA ILE A 79 3.41 -19.80 33.81
C ILE A 79 2.64 -19.11 34.96
N ASN A 80 2.75 -17.79 35.12
CA ASN A 80 1.90 -17.04 36.05
C ASN A 80 0.52 -16.81 35.43
N ASN A 81 -0.26 -17.89 35.45
CA ASN A 81 -1.57 -18.17 34.87
C ASN A 81 -2.70 -17.21 35.34
N GLY A 82 -2.47 -15.89 35.28
CA GLY A 82 -3.35 -14.87 35.84
C GLY A 82 -2.76 -13.45 36.00
N THR A 83 -1.52 -13.18 35.56
CA THR A 83 -1.01 -11.80 35.57
C THR A 83 -1.65 -11.01 34.43
N ILE A 84 -2.40 -9.95 34.77
CA ILE A 84 -2.95 -9.00 33.80
C ILE A 84 -1.79 -8.16 33.26
N GLN A 85 -1.52 -8.26 31.96
CA GLN A 85 -0.48 -7.50 31.28
C GLN A 85 -0.97 -6.07 31.01
N ASN A 86 -0.05 -5.11 31.03
CA ASN A 86 -0.37 -3.73 30.76
C ASN A 86 -0.39 -3.47 29.24
N ALA A 87 -1.52 -3.05 28.69
CA ALA A 87 -1.73 -2.72 27.29
C ALA A 87 -2.06 -1.23 27.12
N THR A 88 -1.21 -0.35 27.67
CA THR A 88 -1.37 1.11 27.63
C THR A 88 -0.23 1.83 26.88
N HIS A 89 0.72 1.08 26.33
CA HIS A 89 1.92 1.63 25.68
C HIS A 89 2.20 0.92 24.37
N TYR A 90 2.61 1.69 23.37
CA TYR A 90 3.03 1.14 22.09
C TYR A 90 4.28 0.27 22.27
N SER A 91 4.26 -0.89 21.62
CA SER A 91 5.44 -1.73 21.43
C SER A 91 6.38 -1.09 20.41
N PRO A 92 7.67 -1.51 20.36
CA PRO A 92 8.59 -1.07 19.33
C PRO A 92 8.07 -1.39 17.93
N SER A 93 8.38 -0.51 16.97
CA SER A 93 8.12 -0.76 15.55
C SER A 93 9.02 -1.89 15.02
N CYS A 94 8.72 -2.45 13.84
CA CYS A 94 9.59 -3.43 13.21
C CYS A 94 10.88 -2.78 12.66
N PRO A 95 12.01 -3.51 12.51
CA PRO A 95 13.29 -2.92 12.15
C PRO A 95 13.26 -2.25 10.78
N GLN A 96 13.63 -0.98 10.72
CA GLN A 96 13.51 -0.14 9.54
C GLN A 96 14.43 1.10 9.62
N ILE A 97 14.67 1.74 8.49
CA ILE A 97 15.30 3.06 8.42
C ILE A 97 14.22 4.04 7.99
N GLU A 98 13.90 4.98 8.88
CA GLU A 98 12.83 5.94 8.65
C GLU A 98 13.30 7.08 7.73
N ARG A 99 12.42 7.46 6.80
CA ARG A 99 12.53 8.71 6.04
C ARG A 99 12.06 9.90 6.86
N VAL A 100 12.52 11.08 6.46
CA VAL A 100 12.09 12.35 7.07
C VAL A 100 10.56 12.49 6.92
N GLY A 101 9.89 12.80 8.03
CA GLY A 101 8.43 12.93 8.09
C GLY A 101 7.70 11.64 8.50
N ILE A 102 8.41 10.51 8.61
CA ILE A 102 7.94 9.30 9.25
C ILE A 102 8.55 9.24 10.65
N THR A 103 7.74 8.90 11.66
CA THR A 103 8.22 8.81 13.05
C THR A 103 7.47 7.70 13.78
N SER A 104 8.12 6.57 13.94
CA SER A 104 7.57 5.33 14.52
C SER A 104 8.23 4.95 15.85
N GLY A 105 9.23 5.72 16.28
CA GLY A 105 9.95 5.50 17.54
C GLY A 105 11.04 4.40 17.43
N PRO A 106 11.49 3.83 18.56
CA PRO A 106 12.47 2.75 18.54
C PRO A 106 11.90 1.50 17.84
N PHE A 107 12.79 0.69 17.27
CA PHE A 107 12.43 -0.58 16.66
C PHE A 107 13.06 -1.79 17.37
N ASP A 108 12.40 -2.94 17.26
CA ASP A 108 12.89 -4.26 17.68
C ASP A 108 12.39 -5.33 16.71
N GLU A 109 13.00 -6.52 16.68
CA GLU A 109 12.45 -7.66 15.94
C GLU A 109 11.24 -8.31 16.63
N ASP A 110 11.14 -8.17 17.95
CA ASP A 110 9.89 -8.40 18.67
C ASP A 110 8.94 -7.21 18.45
N CYS A 111 8.26 -7.22 17.30
CA CYS A 111 7.39 -6.12 16.84
C CYS A 111 5.99 -6.56 16.40
N LEU A 112 5.59 -7.82 16.59
CA LEU A 112 4.31 -8.34 16.08
C LEU A 112 3.15 -8.09 17.07
N TYR A 113 2.80 -6.80 17.21
CA TYR A 113 1.79 -6.30 18.14
C TYR A 113 0.63 -5.60 17.42
N LEU A 114 -0.50 -5.52 18.11
CA LEU A 114 -1.69 -4.81 17.66
C LEU A 114 -2.25 -3.86 18.72
N ASN A 115 -3.01 -2.90 18.25
CA ASN A 115 -3.69 -1.87 19.04
C ASN A 115 -5.18 -1.89 18.70
N ILE A 116 -6.05 -1.65 19.67
CA ILE A 116 -7.51 -1.77 19.53
C ILE A 116 -8.20 -0.57 20.18
N TRP A 117 -9.08 0.09 19.41
CA TRP A 117 -10.02 1.11 19.90
C TRP A 117 -11.44 0.58 19.80
N VAL A 118 -12.13 0.54 20.93
CA VAL A 118 -13.45 -0.09 21.08
C VAL A 118 -14.46 0.92 21.64
N PRO A 119 -15.61 1.12 20.99
CA PRO A 119 -16.70 1.89 21.55
C PRO A 119 -17.16 1.31 22.90
N ARG A 120 -17.34 2.17 23.91
CA ARG A 120 -17.76 1.75 25.26
C ARG A 120 -19.23 1.32 25.32
N ALA A 121 -20.07 1.88 24.46
CA ALA A 121 -21.47 1.50 24.37
C ALA A 121 -21.59 0.03 23.95
N SER A 122 -22.73 -0.60 24.23
CA SER A 122 -23.00 -1.92 23.67
C SER A 122 -23.32 -1.80 22.17
N PRO A 123 -22.95 -2.80 21.35
CA PRO A 123 -23.25 -2.80 19.92
C PRO A 123 -24.76 -2.68 19.70
N PRO A 124 -25.21 -1.86 18.71
CA PRO A 124 -26.64 -1.65 18.43
C PRO A 124 -27.39 -2.96 18.14
N ASN A 125 -26.68 -3.94 17.60
CA ASN A 125 -27.16 -5.31 17.47
C ASN A 125 -26.32 -6.24 18.35
N SER A 126 -26.83 -6.52 19.55
CA SER A 126 -26.18 -7.41 20.52
C SER A 126 -25.97 -8.85 20.01
N SER A 127 -26.66 -9.26 18.93
CA SER A 127 -26.49 -10.59 18.34
C SER A 127 -25.37 -10.68 17.30
N ARG A 128 -24.76 -9.57 16.90
CA ARG A 128 -23.67 -9.56 15.88
C ARG A 128 -22.37 -8.95 16.39
N GLY A 129 -22.41 -7.99 17.31
CA GLY A 129 -21.20 -7.26 17.71
C GLY A 129 -20.92 -6.05 16.80
N TYR A 130 -19.82 -5.35 17.04
CA TYR A 130 -19.34 -4.25 16.23
C TYR A 130 -18.58 -4.73 14.99
N PRO A 131 -18.84 -4.20 13.79
CA PRO A 131 -17.95 -4.37 12.64
C PRO A 131 -16.51 -3.99 13.00
N VAL A 132 -15.53 -4.61 12.34
CA VAL A 132 -14.12 -4.48 12.67
C VAL A 132 -13.36 -3.96 11.46
N MET A 133 -12.58 -2.90 11.63
CA MET A 133 -11.58 -2.45 10.66
C MET A 133 -10.21 -2.93 11.12
N LEU A 134 -9.49 -3.67 10.28
CA LEU A 134 -8.06 -3.95 10.46
C LEU A 134 -7.25 -3.01 9.56
N TRP A 135 -6.54 -2.07 10.18
CA TRP A 135 -5.65 -1.12 9.52
C TRP A 135 -4.27 -1.71 9.26
N LEU A 136 -3.86 -1.68 7.99
CA LEU A 136 -2.52 -2.02 7.51
C LEU A 136 -1.80 -0.73 7.09
N HIS A 137 -0.76 -0.34 7.83
CA HIS A 137 -0.04 0.90 7.57
C HIS A 137 0.72 0.88 6.23
N GLY A 138 0.99 2.07 5.68
CA GLY A 138 1.79 2.27 4.46
C GLY A 138 3.30 2.23 4.69
N GLY A 139 4.06 2.82 3.76
CA GLY A 139 5.53 2.90 3.82
C GLY A 139 6.28 2.00 2.83
N GLY A 140 5.64 1.69 1.70
CA GLY A 140 6.28 0.96 0.58
C GLY A 140 6.81 -0.42 0.94
N LEU A 141 6.28 -1.03 2.01
CA LEU A 141 6.77 -2.27 2.61
C LEU A 141 8.19 -2.19 3.16
N GLN A 142 8.79 -1.00 3.25
CA GLN A 142 10.16 -0.81 3.72
C GLN A 142 10.23 -0.26 5.14
N GLU A 143 9.27 0.59 5.46
CA GLU A 143 9.13 1.36 6.69
C GLU A 143 7.63 1.55 6.98
N GLY A 144 7.30 2.24 8.06
CA GLY A 144 5.93 2.39 8.56
C GLY A 144 5.73 1.70 9.90
N SER A 145 4.74 2.17 10.66
CA SER A 145 4.33 1.52 11.89
C SER A 145 2.92 1.90 12.30
N SER A 146 2.27 1.01 13.07
CA SER A 146 0.98 1.27 13.71
C SER A 146 1.03 2.36 14.80
N THR A 147 2.22 2.71 15.27
CA THR A 147 2.47 3.70 16.33
C THR A 147 2.43 5.14 15.83
N GLN A 148 2.41 5.35 14.52
CA GLN A 148 2.43 6.69 13.93
C GLN A 148 1.13 7.43 14.27
N ILE A 149 1.29 8.69 14.68
CA ILE A 149 0.15 9.51 15.12
C ILE A 149 -0.95 9.61 14.05
N ILE A 150 -0.59 9.62 12.76
CA ILE A 150 -1.52 9.68 11.63
C ILE A 150 -2.51 8.49 11.59
N TYR A 151 -2.27 7.42 12.35
CA TYR A 151 -3.13 6.24 12.44
C TYR A 151 -3.84 6.06 13.80
N ASP A 152 -3.79 7.05 14.70
CA ASP A 152 -4.49 6.94 15.99
C ASP A 152 -6.02 6.88 15.79
N GLY A 153 -6.61 5.76 16.19
CA GLY A 153 -8.03 5.46 15.96
C GLY A 153 -9.01 6.24 16.83
N LEU A 154 -8.57 7.03 17.81
CA LEU A 154 -9.45 7.63 18.82
C LEU A 154 -10.45 8.63 18.23
N SER A 155 -9.98 9.56 17.39
CA SER A 155 -10.83 10.59 16.78
C SER A 155 -11.90 9.97 15.88
N TRP A 156 -11.51 8.98 15.06
CA TRP A 156 -12.46 8.31 14.18
C TRP A 156 -13.48 7.48 14.98
N THR A 157 -13.03 6.75 16.00
CA THR A 157 -13.92 5.98 16.88
C THR A 157 -14.95 6.90 17.56
N ASN A 158 -14.51 8.04 18.10
CA ASN A 158 -15.40 9.01 18.75
C ASN A 158 -16.42 9.61 17.76
N ALA A 159 -16.00 9.95 16.54
CA ALA A 159 -16.92 10.42 15.50
C ALA A 159 -17.96 9.35 15.13
N ALA A 160 -17.54 8.10 14.98
CA ALA A 160 -18.42 6.98 14.68
C ALA A 160 -19.45 6.70 15.81
N ILE A 161 -19.08 6.96 17.07
CA ILE A 161 -20.02 6.93 18.21
C ILE A 161 -21.06 8.04 18.10
N GLN A 162 -20.63 9.27 17.81
CA GLN A 162 -21.54 10.42 17.69
C GLN A 162 -22.55 10.26 16.55
N GLU A 163 -22.15 9.59 15.46
CA GLU A 163 -23.03 9.32 14.31
C GLU A 163 -23.86 8.04 14.44
N ASN A 164 -23.79 7.34 15.58
CA ASN A 164 -24.46 6.04 15.80
C ASN A 164 -24.12 5.00 14.70
N ASN A 165 -22.85 5.00 14.28
CA ASN A 165 -22.32 4.15 13.21
C ASN A 165 -20.99 3.52 13.65
N SER A 166 -20.97 3.00 14.87
CA SER A 166 -19.74 2.60 15.56
C SER A 166 -19.18 1.25 15.06
N PHE A 167 -17.85 1.13 15.13
CA PHE A 167 -17.06 -0.04 14.75
C PHE A 167 -15.80 -0.10 15.62
N ILE A 168 -15.09 -1.24 15.59
CA ILE A 168 -13.80 -1.43 16.26
C ILE A 168 -12.68 -1.15 15.26
N ILE A 169 -11.65 -0.42 15.70
CA ILE A 169 -10.42 -0.24 14.93
C ILE A 169 -9.35 -1.13 15.54
N VAL A 170 -8.69 -1.94 14.71
CA VAL A 170 -7.48 -2.68 15.04
C VAL A 170 -6.36 -2.19 14.12
N SER A 171 -5.20 -1.81 14.65
CA SER A 171 -4.00 -1.53 13.84
C SER A 171 -2.87 -2.48 14.25
N ILE A 172 -2.03 -2.88 13.30
CA ILE A 172 -0.94 -3.84 13.54
C ILE A 172 0.39 -3.33 13.01
N ASP A 173 1.48 -3.73 13.65
CA ASP A 173 2.80 -3.75 13.04
C ASP A 173 3.05 -5.12 12.40
N TYR A 174 3.73 -5.14 11.26
CA TYR A 174 4.11 -6.34 10.52
C TYR A 174 5.53 -6.20 9.99
N ARG A 175 6.26 -7.30 9.78
CA ARG A 175 7.66 -7.21 9.31
C ARG A 175 7.71 -6.59 7.92
N LEU A 176 8.69 -5.71 7.73
CA LEU A 176 8.94 -4.93 6.52
C LEU A 176 10.30 -5.29 5.93
N ASN A 177 10.61 -4.80 4.74
CA ASN A 177 11.93 -4.85 4.11
C ASN A 177 12.56 -6.25 4.13
N VAL A 178 13.88 -6.34 4.31
CA VAL A 178 14.59 -7.61 4.52
C VAL A 178 14.08 -8.41 5.73
N MET A 179 13.36 -7.82 6.68
CA MET A 179 12.75 -8.60 7.78
C MET A 179 11.47 -9.33 7.33
N GLY A 180 10.70 -8.72 6.44
CA GLY A 180 9.37 -9.16 6.01
C GLY A 180 9.31 -9.84 4.66
N PHE A 181 10.34 -9.69 3.82
CA PHE A 181 10.33 -10.17 2.44
C PHE A 181 11.65 -10.87 2.06
N PHE A 182 12.29 -11.50 3.04
CA PHE A 182 13.52 -12.27 2.84
C PHE A 182 13.24 -13.63 2.23
N VAL A 183 14.08 -14.01 1.27
CA VAL A 183 14.00 -15.29 0.58
C VAL A 183 15.39 -15.88 0.38
N GLN A 184 15.55 -17.16 0.72
CA GLN A 184 16.81 -17.87 0.57
C GLN A 184 16.56 -19.37 0.33
N SER A 185 17.43 -20.02 -0.44
CA SER A 185 17.17 -21.39 -0.95
C SER A 185 17.15 -22.50 0.11
N ALA A 186 17.82 -22.32 1.24
CA ALA A 186 17.75 -23.20 2.41
C ALA A 186 16.66 -22.80 3.40
N LEU A 187 15.96 -21.67 3.19
CA LEU A 187 14.81 -21.27 4.00
C LEU A 187 13.54 -21.92 3.43
N ILE A 188 13.30 -23.17 3.84
CA ILE A 188 12.18 -24.00 3.41
C ILE A 188 11.29 -24.40 4.59
N ASP A 189 10.00 -24.60 4.33
CA ASP A 189 9.07 -25.15 5.30
C ASP A 189 9.10 -26.68 5.35
N ALA A 190 8.27 -27.26 6.21
CA ALA A 190 8.20 -28.71 6.42
C ALA A 190 7.83 -29.51 5.15
N ASN A 191 7.23 -28.86 4.14
CA ASN A 191 6.88 -29.49 2.87
C ASN A 191 7.96 -29.27 1.79
N GLY A 192 9.10 -28.67 2.15
CA GLY A 192 10.17 -28.33 1.23
C GLY A 192 9.88 -27.11 0.36
N GLN A 193 8.86 -26.32 0.69
CA GLN A 193 8.54 -25.09 -0.05
C GLN A 193 9.34 -23.91 0.50
N THR A 194 9.86 -23.07 -0.39
CA THR A 194 10.53 -21.82 0.00
C THR A 194 9.61 -20.96 0.85
N ILE A 195 10.11 -20.47 1.99
CA ILE A 195 9.40 -19.49 2.81
C ILE A 195 9.71 -18.10 2.27
N ALA A 196 8.66 -17.31 2.05
CA ALA A 196 8.70 -15.94 1.58
C ALA A 196 7.53 -15.15 2.20
N ASN A 197 7.46 -13.85 1.87
CA ASN A 197 6.32 -12.99 2.19
C ASN A 197 5.97 -12.98 3.69
N GLN A 198 6.98 -12.99 4.57
CA GLN A 198 6.80 -13.03 6.01
C GLN A 198 5.87 -11.90 6.51
N GLY A 199 6.00 -10.68 5.99
CA GLY A 199 5.11 -9.56 6.31
C GLY A 199 3.63 -9.85 5.99
N ILE A 200 3.33 -10.51 4.87
CA ILE A 200 1.96 -10.96 4.55
C ILE A 200 1.51 -12.07 5.51
N THR A 201 2.42 -12.95 5.91
CA THR A 201 2.09 -13.99 6.90
C THR A 201 1.81 -13.42 8.29
N ASP A 202 2.47 -12.32 8.65
CA ASP A 202 2.25 -11.57 9.89
C ASP A 202 0.86 -10.94 9.90
N GLN A 203 0.51 -10.21 8.83
CA GLN A 203 -0.82 -9.62 8.65
C GLN A 203 -1.93 -10.69 8.70
N ARG A 204 -1.71 -11.85 8.08
CA ARG A 204 -2.65 -12.98 8.20
C ARG A 204 -2.72 -13.55 9.62
N MET A 205 -1.61 -13.61 10.35
CA MET A 205 -1.64 -14.06 11.74
C MET A 205 -2.47 -13.11 12.60
N ALA A 206 -2.37 -11.80 12.38
CA ALA A 206 -3.24 -10.83 13.03
C ALA A 206 -4.72 -11.04 12.67
N MET A 207 -5.05 -11.31 11.40
CA MET A 207 -6.43 -11.66 11.02
C MET A 207 -6.94 -12.92 11.75
N LYS A 208 -6.11 -13.95 11.88
CA LYS A 208 -6.46 -15.17 12.66
C LYS A 208 -6.65 -14.85 14.14
N TRP A 209 -5.77 -14.02 14.71
CA TRP A 209 -5.92 -13.56 16.09
C TRP A 209 -7.24 -12.81 16.30
N ILE A 210 -7.62 -11.93 15.36
CA ILE A 210 -8.91 -11.22 15.40
C ILE A 210 -10.08 -12.22 15.35
N GLN A 211 -10.02 -13.21 14.46
CA GLN A 211 -11.04 -14.27 14.37
C GLN A 211 -11.24 -15.00 15.71
N ASP A 212 -10.15 -15.26 16.43
CA ASP A 212 -10.17 -16.00 17.69
C ASP A 212 -10.58 -15.13 18.90
N ASN A 213 -10.42 -13.81 18.83
CA ASN A 213 -10.46 -12.94 20.02
C ASN A 213 -11.42 -11.76 19.96
N ILE A 214 -11.81 -11.26 18.79
CA ILE A 214 -12.46 -9.94 18.69
C ILE A 214 -13.85 -9.90 19.34
N GLU A 215 -14.52 -11.04 19.47
CA GLU A 215 -15.80 -11.16 20.20
C GLU A 215 -15.65 -10.77 21.68
N GLN A 216 -14.47 -10.95 22.29
CA GLN A 216 -14.18 -10.54 23.67
C GLN A 216 -14.11 -9.01 23.82
N PHE A 217 -13.88 -8.31 22.72
CA PHE A 217 -13.92 -6.85 22.62
C PHE A 217 -15.32 -6.36 22.17
N GLY A 218 -16.29 -7.26 22.00
CA GLY A 218 -17.62 -6.95 21.48
C GLY A 218 -17.69 -6.81 19.95
N GLY A 219 -16.68 -7.30 19.22
CA GLY A 219 -16.61 -7.26 17.75
C GLY A 219 -17.30 -8.43 17.05
N ASP A 220 -17.63 -8.23 15.78
CA ASP A 220 -18.17 -9.24 14.86
C ASP A 220 -17.04 -9.82 14.00
N LYS A 221 -16.62 -11.06 14.28
CA LYS A 221 -15.59 -11.75 13.49
C LYS A 221 -16.04 -12.07 12.04
N ASN A 222 -17.33 -11.97 11.75
CA ASN A 222 -17.90 -12.15 10.41
C ASN A 222 -18.09 -10.82 9.66
N SER A 223 -17.58 -9.70 10.20
CA SER A 223 -17.67 -8.38 9.57
C SER A 223 -16.34 -7.63 9.71
N ILE A 224 -15.29 -8.22 9.15
CA ILE A 224 -13.93 -7.66 9.15
C ILE A 224 -13.64 -6.97 7.81
N THR A 225 -13.36 -5.68 7.84
CA THR A 225 -12.89 -4.89 6.70
C THR A 225 -11.37 -4.69 6.83
N LEU A 226 -10.61 -5.08 5.82
CA LEU A 226 -9.21 -4.66 5.71
C LEU A 226 -9.18 -3.22 5.18
N ALA A 227 -8.43 -2.33 5.80
CA ALA A 227 -8.22 -0.97 5.33
C ALA A 227 -6.74 -0.62 5.39
N GLY A 228 -6.24 0.12 4.41
CA GLY A 228 -4.82 0.44 4.38
C GLY A 228 -4.44 1.33 3.22
N GLN A 229 -3.28 1.95 3.37
CA GLN A 229 -2.76 2.96 2.46
C GLN A 229 -1.40 2.53 1.90
N SER A 230 -1.09 2.86 0.64
CA SER A 230 0.20 2.58 0.01
C SER A 230 0.58 1.10 0.08
N GLY A 231 1.73 0.74 0.67
CA GLY A 231 2.14 -0.65 0.92
C GLY A 231 1.09 -1.47 1.69
N GLY A 232 0.32 -0.85 2.58
CA GLY A 232 -0.82 -1.49 3.25
C GLY A 232 -1.93 -1.83 2.27
N SER A 233 -2.31 -0.90 1.39
CA SER A 233 -3.27 -1.13 0.29
C SER A 233 -2.79 -2.22 -0.68
N SER A 234 -1.52 -2.21 -1.07
CA SER A 234 -0.92 -3.27 -1.87
C SER A 234 -0.99 -4.63 -1.15
N SER A 235 -0.82 -4.66 0.17
CA SER A 235 -0.97 -5.89 0.96
C SER A 235 -2.41 -6.39 1.00
N ILE A 236 -3.40 -5.49 1.05
CA ILE A 236 -4.83 -5.86 0.93
C ILE A 236 -5.10 -6.50 -0.43
N CYS A 237 -4.53 -5.94 -1.50
CA CYS A 237 -4.60 -6.54 -2.83
C CYS A 237 -3.99 -7.96 -2.85
N ILE A 238 -2.88 -8.19 -2.14
CA ILE A 238 -2.32 -9.55 -1.94
C ILE A 238 -3.31 -10.45 -1.22
N HIS A 239 -3.92 -10.00 -0.12
CA HIS A 239 -4.93 -10.79 0.60
C HIS A 239 -6.18 -11.10 -0.25
N ILE A 240 -6.55 -10.20 -1.16
CA ILE A 240 -7.62 -10.46 -2.15
C ILE A 240 -7.24 -11.62 -3.07
N VAL A 241 -6.01 -11.69 -3.56
CA VAL A 241 -5.61 -12.76 -4.50
C VAL A 241 -5.02 -14.01 -3.83
N SER A 242 -4.66 -13.93 -2.55
CA SER A 242 -4.11 -15.05 -1.78
C SER A 242 -5.22 -16.02 -1.36
N PRO A 243 -5.15 -17.31 -1.76
CA PRO A 243 -6.14 -18.30 -1.34
C PRO A 243 -6.08 -18.58 0.17
N LEU A 244 -4.94 -18.31 0.81
CA LEU A 244 -4.73 -18.54 2.24
C LEU A 244 -5.41 -17.50 3.14
N SER A 245 -5.92 -16.41 2.54
CA SER A 245 -6.63 -15.34 3.25
C SER A 245 -8.16 -15.47 3.13
N ALA A 246 -8.64 -16.46 2.37
CA ALA A 246 -10.06 -16.69 2.14
C ALA A 246 -10.83 -16.89 3.44
N GLY A 247 -11.94 -16.15 3.61
CA GLY A 247 -12.82 -16.24 4.78
C GLY A 247 -12.31 -15.53 6.03
N LEU A 248 -11.13 -14.89 6.00
CA LEU A 248 -10.62 -14.13 7.15
C LEU A 248 -11.06 -12.66 7.16
N PHE A 249 -11.54 -12.15 6.02
CA PHE A 249 -12.03 -10.78 5.84
C PHE A 249 -13.22 -10.74 4.87
N HIS A 250 -13.96 -9.63 4.90
CA HIS A 250 -15.29 -9.50 4.31
C HIS A 250 -15.46 -8.26 3.43
N ALA A 251 -14.54 -7.29 3.53
CA ALA A 251 -14.45 -6.11 2.66
C ALA A 251 -13.01 -5.57 2.63
N GLY A 252 -12.69 -4.75 1.62
CA GLY A 252 -11.37 -4.13 1.46
C GLY A 252 -11.45 -2.64 1.13
N ILE A 253 -10.62 -1.84 1.78
CA ILE A 253 -10.40 -0.41 1.50
C ILE A 253 -8.94 -0.23 1.09
N MET A 254 -8.71 0.15 -0.16
CA MET A 254 -7.41 0.19 -0.81
C MET A 254 -7.06 1.61 -1.25
N GLU A 255 -6.26 2.31 -0.45
CA GLU A 255 -5.91 3.72 -0.66
C GLU A 255 -4.51 3.83 -1.27
N SER A 256 -4.40 4.38 -2.49
CA SER A 256 -3.11 4.63 -3.17
C SER A 256 -2.19 3.41 -3.29
N GLY A 257 -2.73 2.24 -3.63
CA GLY A 257 -1.93 1.03 -3.78
C GLY A 257 -2.62 -0.11 -4.54
N SER A 258 -1.81 -0.92 -5.20
CA SER A 258 -2.25 -2.10 -5.95
C SER A 258 -1.18 -3.20 -5.89
N CYS A 259 -1.51 -4.40 -6.34
CA CYS A 259 -0.60 -5.54 -6.40
C CYS A 259 -0.34 -6.06 -7.82
N ASP A 260 -0.85 -5.39 -8.85
CA ASP A 260 -0.53 -5.73 -10.25
C ASP A 260 0.69 -4.96 -10.78
N ILE A 261 1.46 -4.31 -9.89
CA ILE A 261 2.67 -3.54 -10.19
C ILE A 261 3.87 -4.49 -10.36
N PRO A 262 4.46 -4.62 -11.56
CA PRO A 262 5.57 -5.56 -11.79
C PRO A 262 6.83 -5.25 -10.97
N PHE A 263 7.04 -3.98 -10.62
CA PHE A 263 8.20 -3.55 -9.81
C PHE A 263 8.11 -3.90 -8.33
N TYR A 264 6.94 -4.37 -7.88
CA TYR A 264 6.71 -4.84 -6.51
C TYR A 264 6.59 -6.36 -6.43
N MET A 265 6.82 -7.09 -7.53
CA MET A 265 6.63 -8.52 -7.62
C MET A 265 7.87 -9.21 -8.18
N TYR A 266 8.48 -10.09 -7.39
CA TYR A 266 9.67 -10.82 -7.79
C TYR A 266 9.43 -12.33 -7.85
N ASP A 267 10.07 -12.99 -8.80
CA ASP A 267 10.22 -14.44 -8.74
C ASP A 267 11.30 -14.83 -7.72
N LYS A 268 11.28 -16.09 -7.30
CA LYS A 268 12.21 -16.61 -6.29
C LYS A 268 13.67 -16.53 -6.71
N GLN A 269 13.97 -16.69 -8.00
CA GLN A 269 15.35 -16.72 -8.48
C GLN A 269 15.98 -15.33 -8.41
N PHE A 270 15.24 -14.30 -8.82
CA PHE A 270 15.64 -12.91 -8.65
C PHE A 270 15.78 -12.56 -7.16
N ALA A 271 14.83 -12.95 -6.32
CA ALA A 271 14.93 -12.70 -4.87
C ALA A 271 16.16 -13.38 -4.23
N TYR A 272 16.50 -14.61 -4.63
CA TYR A 272 17.74 -15.27 -4.17
C TYR A 272 18.99 -14.48 -4.54
N SER A 273 19.03 -13.86 -5.72
CA SER A 273 20.16 -13.04 -6.17
C SER A 273 20.37 -11.81 -5.27
N ILE A 274 19.27 -11.15 -4.88
CA ILE A 274 19.28 -10.00 -3.97
C ILE A 274 19.80 -10.43 -2.59
N THR A 275 19.30 -11.55 -2.08
CA THR A 275 19.77 -12.10 -0.79
C THR A 275 21.25 -12.48 -0.83
N ASN A 276 21.75 -13.04 -1.92
CA ASN A 276 23.17 -13.40 -2.05
C ASN A 276 24.09 -12.17 -2.11
N ASP A 277 23.67 -11.10 -2.76
CA ASP A 277 24.42 -9.83 -2.77
C ASP A 277 24.42 -9.20 -1.37
N LEU A 278 23.27 -9.17 -0.68
CA LEU A 278 23.20 -8.74 0.71
C LEU A 278 24.13 -9.58 1.61
N ALA A 279 24.10 -10.90 1.47
CA ALA A 279 24.96 -11.81 2.24
C ALA A 279 26.43 -11.47 2.06
N SER A 280 26.86 -11.12 0.84
CA SER A 280 28.23 -10.71 0.56
C SER A 280 28.61 -9.40 1.27
N ARG A 281 27.69 -8.45 1.36
CA ARG A 281 27.91 -7.13 2.01
C ARG A 281 28.00 -7.21 3.53
N VAL A 282 27.34 -8.18 4.14
CA VAL A 282 27.34 -8.37 5.60
C VAL A 282 28.33 -9.43 6.07
N GLY A 283 29.23 -9.89 5.19
CA GLY A 283 30.27 -10.86 5.55
C GLY A 283 29.80 -12.32 5.62
N CYS A 284 28.62 -12.63 5.07
CA CYS A 284 28.04 -13.97 4.97
C CYS A 284 28.20 -14.58 3.56
N ASN A 285 29.32 -14.34 2.87
CA ASN A 285 29.59 -14.93 1.56
C ASN A 285 29.96 -16.42 1.67
N MET A 286 28.97 -17.27 1.83
CA MET A 286 29.11 -18.72 2.00
C MET A 286 28.57 -19.45 0.77
N THR A 287 29.26 -20.49 0.31
CA THR A 287 28.81 -21.33 -0.83
C THR A 287 27.68 -22.29 -0.44
N ASN A 288 27.63 -22.72 0.83
CA ASN A 288 26.57 -23.57 1.35
C ASN A 288 25.39 -22.71 1.83
N ALA A 289 24.20 -22.95 1.25
CA ALA A 289 23.00 -22.18 1.53
C ALA A 289 22.56 -22.23 3.02
N THR A 290 22.68 -23.38 3.68
CA THR A 290 22.32 -23.54 5.10
C THR A 290 23.27 -22.76 6.01
N GLN A 291 24.58 -22.79 5.72
CA GLN A 291 25.57 -22.00 6.46
C GLN A 291 25.40 -20.50 6.22
N GLN A 292 25.06 -20.10 4.99
CA GLN A 292 24.74 -18.71 4.66
C GLN A 292 23.54 -18.21 5.47
N LEU A 293 22.44 -18.98 5.51
CA LEU A 293 21.25 -18.64 6.29
C LEU A 293 21.56 -18.54 7.78
N ALA A 294 22.34 -19.48 8.32
CA ALA A 294 22.78 -19.43 9.72
C ALA A 294 23.64 -18.21 10.03
N CYS A 295 24.56 -17.84 9.13
CA CYS A 295 25.35 -16.62 9.24
C CYS A 295 24.46 -15.37 9.24
N LEU A 296 23.55 -15.27 8.26
CA LEU A 296 22.62 -14.15 8.09
C LEU A 296 21.72 -13.94 9.31
N ARG A 297 21.26 -15.02 9.96
CA ARG A 297 20.48 -14.94 11.21
C ARG A 297 21.26 -14.37 12.40
N ASN A 298 22.60 -14.43 12.37
CA ASN A 298 23.44 -13.86 13.42
C ASN A 298 23.82 -12.39 13.15
N VAL A 299 23.52 -11.86 11.95
CA VAL A 299 23.78 -10.44 11.63
C VAL A 299 22.76 -9.57 12.38
N ASN A 300 23.22 -8.44 12.92
CA ASN A 300 22.33 -7.50 13.59
C ASN A 300 21.32 -6.89 12.60
N SER A 301 20.08 -6.66 13.05
CA SER A 301 19.00 -6.12 12.22
C SER A 301 19.35 -4.78 11.58
N THR A 302 19.98 -3.87 12.34
CA THR A 302 20.47 -2.57 11.86
C THR A 302 21.49 -2.72 10.73
N GLN A 303 22.38 -3.71 10.81
CA GLN A 303 23.35 -3.95 9.75
C GLN A 303 22.68 -4.48 8.47
N LEU A 304 21.68 -5.36 8.60
CA LEU A 304 20.91 -5.86 7.46
C LEU A 304 20.15 -4.73 6.76
N ILE A 305 19.38 -3.93 7.49
CA ILE A 305 18.59 -2.82 6.93
C ILE A 305 19.49 -1.72 6.33
N THR A 306 20.66 -1.45 6.92
CA THR A 306 21.60 -0.46 6.36
C THR A 306 22.20 -0.94 5.03
N ASN A 307 22.49 -2.24 4.92
CA ASN A 307 23.13 -2.79 3.72
C ASN A 307 22.13 -3.14 2.62
N MET A 308 20.85 -3.35 2.94
CA MET A 308 19.84 -3.71 1.94
C MET A 308 19.68 -2.64 0.85
N HIS A 309 19.78 -1.35 1.19
CA HIS A 309 19.65 -0.24 0.25
C HIS A 309 20.79 -0.15 -0.76
N ASN A 310 21.93 -0.80 -0.47
CA ASN A 310 23.09 -0.79 -1.35
C ASN A 310 23.15 -2.02 -2.25
N VAL A 311 22.19 -2.95 -2.14
CA VAL A 311 22.16 -4.17 -2.92
C VAL A 311 22.13 -3.86 -4.42
N SER A 312 23.01 -4.53 -5.17
CA SER A 312 23.06 -4.42 -6.61
C SER A 312 21.87 -5.14 -7.20
N ILE A 313 21.00 -4.42 -7.91
CA ILE A 313 19.94 -5.04 -8.69
C ILE A 313 20.53 -5.39 -10.06
N PRO A 314 20.78 -6.69 -10.38
CA PRO A 314 21.52 -7.02 -11.60
C PRO A 314 20.66 -6.70 -12.82
N SER A 315 21.15 -5.80 -13.68
CA SER A 315 20.48 -5.39 -14.92
C SER A 315 20.20 -6.57 -15.87
N SER A 316 20.99 -7.64 -15.76
CA SER A 316 20.85 -8.84 -16.58
C SER A 316 19.77 -9.82 -16.10
N THR A 317 19.29 -9.71 -14.86
CA THR A 317 18.31 -10.64 -14.25
C THR A 317 16.92 -10.05 -14.08
N SER A 318 16.79 -8.72 -14.14
CA SER A 318 15.50 -8.09 -14.46
C SER A 318 15.25 -8.25 -15.94
N LEU A 319 14.42 -9.23 -16.32
CA LEU A 319 14.00 -9.43 -17.72
C LEU A 319 13.35 -8.16 -18.33
N ILE A 320 12.90 -7.23 -17.49
CA ILE A 320 12.21 -6.00 -17.89
C ILE A 320 13.20 -4.83 -18.09
N PHE A 321 14.37 -4.84 -17.45
CA PHE A 321 15.30 -3.69 -17.49
C PHE A 321 16.77 -4.10 -17.56
N LYS A 322 17.19 -4.50 -18.77
CA LYS A 322 18.61 -4.46 -19.16
C LYS A 322 19.04 -2.99 -19.23
N ASP A 323 19.74 -2.56 -18.19
CA ASP A 323 20.55 -1.34 -18.03
C ASP A 323 19.84 -0.02 -17.67
N GLN A 324 18.54 -0.03 -17.34
CA GLN A 324 17.75 1.20 -17.13
C GLN A 324 17.25 1.48 -15.70
N LEU A 325 17.66 0.68 -14.70
CA LEU A 325 17.12 0.74 -13.32
C LEU A 325 17.65 1.88 -12.43
N LYS A 326 18.39 2.85 -12.95
CA LYS A 326 19.05 3.87 -12.10
C LYS A 326 18.11 4.93 -11.52
N VAL A 327 16.85 5.01 -11.99
CA VAL A 327 16.00 6.18 -11.68
C VAL A 327 14.65 5.87 -11.03
N ILE A 328 14.11 4.66 -11.18
CA ILE A 328 12.95 4.22 -10.39
C ILE A 328 13.49 3.45 -9.19
N GLN A 329 13.15 3.88 -7.97
CA GLN A 329 13.56 3.15 -6.76
C GLN A 329 12.86 1.79 -6.73
N VAL A 330 13.58 0.77 -7.19
CA VAL A 330 13.18 -0.63 -7.03
C VAL A 330 13.58 -1.05 -5.63
N PHE A 331 12.60 -1.38 -4.79
CA PHE A 331 12.86 -1.86 -3.44
C PHE A 331 13.38 -3.31 -3.49
N PRO A 332 14.56 -3.61 -2.94
CA PRO A 332 15.19 -4.93 -3.10
C PRO A 332 14.38 -6.05 -2.45
N PHE A 333 13.64 -5.76 -1.39
CA PHE A 333 12.83 -6.73 -0.66
C PHE A 333 11.35 -6.34 -0.81
N ASN A 334 10.60 -7.16 -1.56
CA ASN A 334 9.22 -6.91 -1.96
C ASN A 334 8.42 -8.23 -2.09
N PHE A 335 7.17 -8.18 -2.56
CA PHE A 335 6.35 -9.39 -2.73
C PHE A 335 7.01 -10.42 -3.64
N ILE A 336 6.88 -11.69 -3.26
CA ILE A 336 7.48 -12.82 -3.94
C ILE A 336 6.38 -13.73 -4.47
N VAL A 337 6.40 -14.01 -5.76
CA VAL A 337 5.57 -15.08 -6.35
C VAL A 337 6.16 -16.42 -5.93
N ASP A 338 5.68 -16.93 -4.80
CA ASP A 338 6.22 -18.12 -4.13
C ASP A 338 5.52 -19.42 -4.56
N GLY A 339 4.34 -19.31 -5.16
CA GLY A 339 3.48 -20.43 -5.56
C GLY A 339 2.54 -20.88 -4.45
N VAL A 340 2.48 -20.18 -3.32
CA VAL A 340 1.74 -20.59 -2.11
C VAL A 340 0.92 -19.42 -1.57
N GLU A 341 1.58 -18.39 -1.06
CA GLU A 341 0.96 -17.12 -0.64
C GLU A 341 0.44 -16.35 -1.86
N ILE A 342 1.32 -16.24 -2.86
CA ILE A 342 1.07 -15.59 -4.14
C ILE A 342 1.26 -16.68 -5.20
N PRO A 343 0.18 -17.39 -5.60
CA PRO A 343 0.27 -18.57 -6.47
C PRO A 343 0.88 -18.30 -7.84
N THR A 344 0.56 -17.12 -8.40
CA THR A 344 1.10 -16.56 -9.64
C THR A 344 0.93 -15.05 -9.56
N HIS A 345 1.38 -14.32 -10.58
CA HIS A 345 1.23 -12.87 -10.62
C HIS A 345 -0.25 -12.44 -10.47
N PRO A 346 -0.57 -11.44 -9.62
CA PRO A 346 -1.95 -11.05 -9.35
C PRO A 346 -2.77 -10.70 -10.58
N LEU A 347 -2.16 -10.11 -11.61
CA LEU A 347 -2.86 -9.86 -12.88
C LEU A 347 -3.51 -11.14 -13.44
N GLN A 348 -2.79 -12.27 -13.47
CA GLN A 348 -3.35 -13.53 -13.95
C GLN A 348 -4.49 -14.04 -13.06
N LEU A 349 -4.39 -13.83 -11.74
CA LEU A 349 -5.44 -14.20 -10.78
C LEU A 349 -6.72 -13.39 -11.01
N PHE A 350 -6.60 -12.07 -11.24
CA PHE A 350 -7.72 -11.22 -11.63
C PHE A 350 -8.34 -11.62 -12.98
N LEU A 351 -7.51 -11.80 -14.02
CA LEU A 351 -7.98 -12.17 -15.37
C LEU A 351 -8.72 -13.52 -15.40
N THR A 352 -8.26 -14.49 -14.60
CA THR A 352 -8.92 -15.80 -14.49
C THR A 352 -10.15 -15.78 -13.58
N GLY A 353 -10.31 -14.75 -12.75
CA GLY A 353 -11.35 -14.63 -11.74
C GLY A 353 -11.08 -15.45 -10.47
N THR A 354 -9.81 -15.76 -10.21
CA THR A 354 -9.33 -16.58 -9.07
C THR A 354 -8.86 -15.68 -7.94
N PHE A 355 -9.80 -15.06 -7.23
CA PHE A 355 -9.52 -14.19 -6.09
C PHE A 355 -10.72 -14.16 -5.12
N ASN A 356 -10.50 -13.70 -3.89
CA ASN A 356 -11.51 -13.51 -2.86
C ASN A 356 -12.46 -12.36 -3.25
N ARG A 357 -13.71 -12.68 -3.57
CA ARG A 357 -14.72 -11.68 -3.97
C ARG A 357 -15.34 -11.04 -2.75
N VAL A 358 -14.90 -9.83 -2.43
CA VAL A 358 -15.44 -9.01 -1.34
C VAL A 358 -15.76 -7.60 -1.85
N PRO A 359 -16.71 -6.88 -1.25
CA PRO A 359 -16.89 -5.46 -1.52
C PRO A 359 -15.58 -4.67 -1.36
N THR A 360 -15.30 -3.76 -2.29
CA THR A 360 -14.09 -2.95 -2.29
C THR A 360 -14.34 -1.45 -2.48
N LEU A 361 -13.62 -0.63 -1.73
CA LEU A 361 -13.47 0.81 -1.96
C LEU A 361 -12.01 1.05 -2.28
N LEU A 362 -11.71 1.78 -3.36
CA LEU A 362 -10.33 2.03 -3.76
C LEU A 362 -10.17 3.35 -4.51
N GLY A 363 -8.96 3.89 -4.49
CA GLY A 363 -8.65 5.14 -5.16
C GLY A 363 -7.21 5.57 -4.94
N ALA A 364 -6.93 6.81 -5.33
CA ALA A 364 -5.62 7.43 -5.29
C ALA A 364 -5.78 8.95 -5.12
N THR A 365 -4.73 9.61 -4.63
CA THR A 365 -4.64 11.07 -4.60
C THR A 365 -4.16 11.63 -5.94
N HIS A 366 -4.36 12.91 -6.21
CA HIS A 366 -3.99 13.53 -7.50
C HIS A 366 -2.47 13.66 -7.67
N ASP A 367 -1.76 14.03 -6.60
CA ASP A 367 -0.34 14.40 -6.62
C ASP A 367 0.51 13.41 -5.79
N GLU A 368 0.24 12.11 -5.96
CA GLU A 368 0.87 10.98 -5.25
C GLU A 368 2.41 11.08 -5.18
N TYR A 369 3.06 11.59 -6.22
CA TYR A 369 4.52 11.64 -6.25
C TYR A 369 5.13 12.95 -5.73
N VAL A 370 4.32 13.93 -5.28
CA VAL A 370 4.83 15.28 -4.94
C VAL A 370 5.77 15.28 -3.75
N LEU A 371 5.42 14.61 -2.64
CA LEU A 371 6.28 14.54 -1.45
C LEU A 371 7.57 13.77 -1.75
N ARG A 372 7.49 12.81 -2.67
CA ARG A 372 8.65 12.03 -3.09
C ARG A 372 9.67 12.90 -3.82
N VAL A 373 9.20 13.71 -4.76
CA VAL A 373 10.02 14.70 -5.47
C VAL A 373 10.58 15.73 -4.51
N LEU A 374 9.78 16.22 -3.55
CA LEU A 374 10.28 17.14 -2.52
C LEU A 374 11.37 16.52 -1.63
N TYR A 375 11.30 15.22 -1.34
CA TYR A 375 12.30 14.53 -0.54
C TYR A 375 13.58 14.19 -1.32
N GLU A 376 13.46 13.61 -2.52
CA GLU A 376 14.62 13.09 -3.27
C GLU A 376 15.17 14.04 -4.30
N GLU A 377 14.28 14.72 -5.04
CA GLU A 377 14.68 15.57 -6.15
C GLU A 377 14.99 16.99 -5.70
N TYR A 378 14.63 17.41 -4.48
CA TYR A 378 15.12 18.68 -3.93
C TYR A 378 16.65 18.75 -3.90
N ALA A 379 17.32 17.61 -3.65
CA ALA A 379 18.78 17.52 -3.70
C ALA A 379 19.34 17.39 -5.14
N TYR A 380 18.55 16.87 -6.08
CA TYR A 380 18.98 16.62 -7.46
C TYR A 380 17.81 16.71 -8.47
N PRO A 381 17.31 17.93 -8.73
CA PRO A 381 16.17 18.10 -9.63
C PRO A 381 16.59 17.82 -11.06
N PRO A 382 15.71 17.22 -11.90
CA PRO A 382 16.00 17.09 -13.31
C PRO A 382 16.26 18.46 -13.92
N ASN A 383 17.50 18.64 -14.40
CA ASN A 383 18.02 19.92 -14.86
C ASN A 383 18.07 20.04 -16.39
N SER A 384 17.67 18.98 -17.10
CA SER A 384 17.67 18.90 -18.55
C SER A 384 16.61 17.91 -19.05
N THR A 385 16.21 18.07 -20.31
CA THR A 385 15.34 17.12 -21.01
C THR A 385 15.92 15.71 -20.99
N GLU A 386 17.23 15.57 -21.19
CA GLU A 386 17.89 14.26 -21.19
C GLU A 386 17.81 13.56 -19.83
N ASP A 387 18.02 14.30 -18.73
CA ASP A 387 17.85 13.74 -17.39
C ASP A 387 16.41 13.31 -17.17
N TYR A 388 15.44 14.18 -17.48
CA TYR A 388 14.01 13.88 -17.39
C TYR A 388 13.64 12.62 -18.18
N LEU A 389 14.00 12.53 -19.47
CA LEU A 389 13.73 11.38 -20.32
C LEU A 389 14.35 10.11 -19.76
N THR A 390 15.59 10.18 -19.28
CA THR A 390 16.25 9.04 -18.62
C THR A 390 15.48 8.56 -17.40
N ARG A 391 14.84 9.47 -16.65
CA ARG A 391 14.02 9.12 -15.47
C ARG A 391 12.76 8.37 -15.83
N ILE A 392 12.11 8.78 -16.91
CA ILE A 392 10.79 8.28 -17.30
C ILE A 392 10.87 7.11 -18.28
N LEU A 393 12.02 6.88 -18.92
CA LEU A 393 12.26 5.80 -19.86
C LEU A 393 11.87 4.41 -19.33
N PRO A 394 12.15 4.02 -18.06
CA PRO A 394 11.77 2.70 -17.56
C PRO A 394 10.25 2.52 -17.40
N ILE A 395 9.49 3.62 -17.40
CA ILE A 395 8.02 3.65 -17.38
C ILE A 395 7.46 3.56 -18.80
N MET A 396 8.22 4.09 -19.77
CA MET A 396 7.81 4.35 -21.15
C MET A 396 8.38 3.35 -22.16
N THR A 397 8.55 2.08 -21.77
CA THR A 397 9.05 1.04 -22.69
C THR A 397 8.12 0.79 -23.88
N TYR A 398 6.83 1.17 -23.76
CA TYR A 398 5.86 1.21 -24.87
C TYR A 398 5.23 2.59 -25.00
N ASN A 399 4.93 2.97 -26.25
CA ASN A 399 4.32 4.25 -26.60
C ASN A 399 5.11 5.46 -26.08
N GLN A 400 6.44 5.33 -26.05
CA GLN A 400 7.35 6.33 -25.50
C GLN A 400 7.07 7.74 -26.04
N SER A 401 7.00 7.90 -27.36
CA SER A 401 6.79 9.21 -27.98
C SER A 401 5.42 9.82 -27.64
N GLU A 402 4.38 9.00 -27.45
CA GLU A 402 3.05 9.48 -27.06
C GLU A 402 3.03 9.92 -25.60
N ILE A 403 3.63 9.12 -24.70
CA ILE A 403 3.72 9.46 -23.28
C ILE A 403 4.62 10.70 -23.09
N GLU A 404 5.76 10.77 -23.78
CA GLU A 404 6.63 11.94 -23.77
C GLU A 404 5.89 13.19 -24.24
N ALA A 405 5.08 13.11 -25.29
CA ALA A 405 4.28 14.24 -25.76
C ALA A 405 3.23 14.70 -24.72
N LEU A 406 2.57 13.76 -24.04
CA LEU A 406 1.53 14.05 -23.04
C LEU A 406 2.09 14.58 -21.71
N TYR A 407 3.33 14.23 -21.38
CA TYR A 407 4.01 14.66 -20.16
C TYR A 407 5.21 15.56 -20.44
N HIS A 408 5.25 16.20 -21.62
CA HIS A 408 6.38 17.05 -21.98
C HIS A 408 6.48 18.25 -21.01
N PRO A 409 7.66 18.58 -20.46
CA PRO A 409 7.83 19.66 -19.47
C PRO A 409 7.27 21.03 -19.88
N ASN A 410 7.22 21.34 -21.17
CA ASN A 410 6.59 22.57 -21.69
C ASN A 410 5.09 22.69 -21.34
N LEU A 411 4.37 21.56 -21.18
CA LEU A 411 2.99 21.55 -20.70
C LEU A 411 2.87 21.92 -19.21
N PHE A 412 4.01 21.93 -18.50
CA PHE A 412 4.13 22.22 -17.07
C PHE A 412 5.00 23.46 -16.82
N ASN A 413 4.93 24.46 -17.71
CA ASN A 413 5.71 25.70 -17.63
C ASN A 413 7.24 25.47 -17.61
N GLY A 414 7.71 24.42 -18.29
CA GLY A 414 9.13 24.04 -18.32
C GLY A 414 9.61 23.37 -17.03
N ASN A 415 8.72 22.99 -16.11
CA ASN A 415 9.07 22.37 -14.84
C ASN A 415 9.10 20.83 -14.97
N TYR A 416 10.32 20.28 -15.05
CA TYR A 416 10.55 18.84 -15.15
C TYR A 416 9.99 18.05 -13.96
N SER A 417 10.16 18.54 -12.74
CA SER A 417 9.64 17.86 -11.55
C SER A 417 8.11 17.81 -11.54
N LYS A 418 7.41 18.86 -11.96
CA LYS A 418 5.94 18.84 -12.11
C LYS A 418 5.48 17.83 -13.15
N ALA A 419 6.14 17.80 -14.31
CA ALA A 419 5.88 16.82 -15.35
C ALA A 419 6.10 15.38 -14.85
N PHE A 420 7.17 15.18 -14.07
CA PHE A 420 7.49 13.89 -13.48
C PHE A 420 6.46 13.46 -12.42
N VAL A 421 6.05 14.35 -11.52
CA VAL A 421 4.98 14.08 -10.55
C VAL A 421 3.68 13.70 -11.26
N ALA A 422 3.28 14.46 -12.29
CA ALA A 422 2.05 14.17 -13.03
C ALA A 422 2.09 12.79 -13.69
N LEU A 423 3.21 12.43 -14.32
CA LEU A 423 3.39 11.11 -14.94
C LEU A 423 3.40 10.00 -13.88
N MET A 424 4.20 10.13 -12.83
CA MET A 424 4.34 9.10 -11.80
C MET A 424 3.06 8.89 -11.02
N SER A 425 2.35 9.95 -10.66
CA SER A 425 1.07 9.85 -9.93
C SER A 425 0.03 9.10 -10.76
N GLN A 426 -0.03 9.39 -12.07
CA GLN A 426 -0.94 8.66 -12.96
C GLN A 426 -0.49 7.22 -13.21
N ALA A 427 0.77 7.01 -13.58
CA ALA A 427 1.29 5.72 -14.02
C ALA A 427 1.46 4.70 -12.89
N ALA A 428 1.69 5.13 -11.64
CA ALA A 428 2.00 4.23 -10.52
C ALA A 428 0.88 4.12 -9.46
N PHE A 429 -0.15 4.96 -9.52
CA PHE A 429 -1.20 5.00 -8.50
C PHE A 429 -2.60 5.17 -9.11
N ILE A 430 -2.87 6.30 -9.77
CA ILE A 430 -4.22 6.69 -10.18
C ILE A 430 -4.79 5.72 -11.24
N CYS A 431 -4.03 5.47 -12.31
CA CYS A 431 -4.49 4.55 -13.36
C CYS A 431 -4.52 3.09 -12.87
N ASP A 432 -3.70 2.73 -11.89
CA ASP A 432 -3.70 1.42 -11.27
C ASP A 432 -4.97 1.19 -10.44
N ALA A 433 -5.41 2.20 -9.68
CA ALA A 433 -6.66 2.14 -8.93
C ALA A 433 -7.87 1.90 -9.86
N ARG A 434 -7.95 2.63 -10.98
CA ARG A 434 -8.99 2.38 -12.00
C ARG A 434 -8.93 0.97 -12.57
N ARG A 435 -7.74 0.50 -12.94
CA ARG A 435 -7.56 -0.83 -13.53
C ARG A 435 -7.94 -1.94 -12.54
N MET A 436 -7.54 -1.79 -11.28
CA MET A 436 -7.90 -2.67 -10.19
C MET A 436 -9.43 -2.67 -9.95
N ALA A 437 -10.09 -1.51 -10.03
CA ALA A 437 -11.55 -1.42 -9.97
C ALA A 437 -12.21 -2.19 -11.14
N GLY A 438 -11.62 -2.11 -12.34
CA GLY A 438 -12.02 -2.90 -13.51
C GLY A 438 -11.96 -4.41 -13.29
N TYR A 439 -10.90 -4.91 -12.67
CA TYR A 439 -10.79 -6.35 -12.33
C TYR A 439 -11.86 -6.81 -11.33
N MET A 440 -12.30 -5.91 -10.45
CA MET A 440 -13.20 -6.19 -9.35
C MET A 440 -14.66 -5.79 -9.60
N ALA A 441 -14.98 -5.20 -10.75
CA ALA A 441 -16.29 -4.63 -11.03
C ALA A 441 -17.49 -5.60 -10.95
N ASN A 442 -17.25 -6.92 -10.92
CA ASN A 442 -18.29 -7.95 -10.76
C ASN A 442 -18.77 -8.13 -9.30
N GLN A 443 -18.21 -7.39 -8.36
CA GLN A 443 -18.69 -7.27 -6.99
C GLN A 443 -18.89 -5.77 -6.66
N PRO A 444 -19.49 -5.41 -5.50
CA PRO A 444 -19.60 -4.03 -5.10
C PRO A 444 -18.21 -3.38 -5.02
N THR A 445 -17.90 -2.51 -5.97
CA THR A 445 -16.59 -1.85 -6.08
C THR A 445 -16.82 -0.36 -6.28
N TYR A 446 -16.12 0.49 -5.52
CA TYR A 446 -16.32 1.93 -5.51
C TYR A 446 -14.98 2.65 -5.71
N LEU A 447 -14.87 3.41 -6.80
CA LEU A 447 -13.64 4.11 -7.19
C LEU A 447 -13.71 5.60 -6.79
N TYR A 448 -12.65 6.12 -6.17
CA TYR A 448 -12.48 7.55 -5.91
C TYR A 448 -11.18 8.10 -6.49
N THR A 449 -11.14 9.42 -6.62
CA THR A 449 -9.92 10.22 -6.84
C THR A 449 -9.93 11.38 -5.85
N TYR A 450 -8.87 11.50 -5.03
CA TYR A 450 -8.75 12.56 -4.04
C TYR A 450 -7.93 13.72 -4.59
N ASN A 451 -8.59 14.85 -4.84
CA ASN A 451 -8.01 15.97 -5.59
C ASN A 451 -7.76 17.22 -4.75
N HIS A 452 -8.16 17.21 -3.47
CA HIS A 452 -7.97 18.35 -2.59
C HIS A 452 -6.55 18.41 -2.00
N ALA A 453 -5.91 19.57 -2.06
CA ALA A 453 -4.65 19.84 -1.39
C ALA A 453 -4.93 20.40 0.03
N PRO A 454 -4.67 19.65 1.12
CA PRO A 454 -4.96 20.12 2.47
C PRO A 454 -4.18 21.40 2.80
N GLU A 455 -4.85 22.54 2.89
CA GLU A 455 -4.18 23.84 2.95
C GLU A 455 -3.35 23.98 4.24
N SER A 456 -3.89 23.47 5.35
CA SER A 456 -3.27 23.52 6.67
C SER A 456 -1.91 22.81 6.72
N PHE A 457 -1.74 21.69 6.00
CA PHE A 457 -0.45 20.99 5.86
C PHE A 457 0.57 21.84 5.09
N TRP A 458 0.15 22.46 3.98
CA TRP A 458 1.09 23.23 3.16
C TRP A 458 1.48 24.55 3.82
N LEU A 459 0.59 25.16 4.61
CA LEU A 459 0.88 26.35 5.41
C LEU A 459 1.89 26.08 6.53
N SER A 460 1.99 24.84 7.01
CA SER A 460 2.95 24.47 8.05
C SER A 460 4.37 24.28 7.53
N LEU A 461 4.55 24.18 6.21
CA LEU A 461 5.85 23.99 5.59
C LEU A 461 6.49 25.34 5.20
N PRO A 462 7.83 25.47 5.23
CA PRO A 462 8.51 26.68 4.79
C PRO A 462 8.09 27.07 3.37
N SER A 463 7.96 28.38 3.12
CA SER A 463 7.52 28.99 1.85
C SER A 463 8.37 28.69 0.61
N LEU A 464 9.40 27.85 0.74
CA LEU A 464 10.25 27.35 -0.33
C LEU A 464 9.60 26.19 -1.12
N ILE A 465 8.44 25.68 -0.69
CA ILE A 465 7.76 24.57 -1.36
C ILE A 465 6.80 25.11 -2.43
N VAL A 466 7.26 25.06 -3.68
CA VAL A 466 6.53 25.54 -4.85
C VAL A 466 5.76 24.37 -5.47
N TRP A 467 4.62 24.01 -4.87
CA TRP A 467 3.40 23.46 -5.49
C TRP A 467 2.59 22.64 -4.47
N PRO A 468 1.59 23.25 -3.81
CA PRO A 468 0.64 22.49 -2.99
C PRO A 468 -0.19 21.58 -3.89
N GLY A 469 -0.35 20.33 -3.46
CA GLY A 469 -1.10 19.30 -4.18
C GLY A 469 -1.77 18.30 -3.23
N ALA A 470 -2.63 17.45 -3.77
CA ALA A 470 -3.22 16.32 -3.06
C ALA A 470 -2.17 15.21 -2.94
N TYR A 471 -1.26 15.36 -1.98
CA TYR A 471 -0.11 14.50 -1.82
C TYR A 471 -0.46 13.05 -1.44
N HIS A 472 0.49 12.13 -1.54
CA HIS A 472 0.32 10.73 -1.10
C HIS A 472 -0.13 10.66 0.35
N SER A 473 -1.23 9.96 0.63
CA SER A 473 -1.82 9.85 1.98
C SER A 473 -2.56 11.10 2.47
N ALA A 474 -2.80 12.12 1.62
CA ALA A 474 -3.48 13.35 2.03
C ALA A 474 -4.91 13.12 2.55
N GLU A 475 -5.61 12.09 2.07
CA GLU A 475 -6.96 11.74 2.51
C GLU A 475 -7.00 11.21 3.95
N LEU A 476 -5.88 10.68 4.47
CA LEU A 476 -5.83 10.11 5.82
C LEU A 476 -6.12 11.15 6.90
N LEU A 477 -5.79 12.42 6.66
CA LEU A 477 -6.15 13.51 7.56
C LEU A 477 -7.67 13.59 7.75
N ASN A 478 -8.45 13.39 6.69
CA ASN A 478 -9.92 13.41 6.79
C ASN A 478 -10.46 12.22 7.60
N LEU A 479 -9.77 11.08 7.53
CA LEU A 479 -10.16 9.83 8.18
C LEU A 479 -9.80 9.83 9.67
N PHE A 480 -8.52 10.02 10.00
CA PHE A 480 -8.01 9.92 11.37
C PHE A 480 -8.02 11.26 12.11
N GLN A 481 -7.86 12.40 11.43
CA GLN A 481 -7.79 13.74 12.04
C GLN A 481 -6.77 13.82 13.19
N THR A 482 -5.62 13.19 13.01
CA THR A 482 -4.57 13.06 14.02
C THR A 482 -3.34 13.83 13.57
N ALA A 483 -3.49 15.15 13.67
CA ALA A 483 -2.47 16.11 13.31
C ALA A 483 -2.05 16.85 14.58
N SER A 484 -0.74 16.98 14.80
CA SER A 484 -0.25 17.69 15.98
C SER A 484 -0.70 19.15 15.93
N PRO A 485 -1.22 19.73 17.03
CA PRO A 485 -1.49 21.18 17.11
C PRO A 485 -0.24 22.02 16.78
N SER A 486 0.96 21.49 17.00
CA SER A 486 2.22 22.14 16.61
C SER A 486 2.46 22.20 15.10
N LEU A 487 1.90 21.27 14.33
CA LEU A 487 2.00 21.22 12.87
C LEU A 487 0.85 22.02 12.23
N TYR A 488 -0.35 22.01 12.81
CA TYR A 488 -1.55 22.56 12.14
C TYR A 488 -2.18 23.77 12.85
N GLY A 489 -1.64 24.21 13.99
CA GLY A 489 -2.23 25.25 14.82
C GLY A 489 -3.54 24.82 15.50
N ASP A 490 -4.36 25.78 15.94
CA ASP A 490 -5.66 25.53 16.60
C ASP A 490 -6.75 25.03 15.63
N GLN A 491 -6.55 25.15 14.32
CA GLN A 491 -7.52 24.73 13.28
C GLN A 491 -6.87 23.79 12.26
N MET A 492 -7.14 22.49 12.41
CA MET A 492 -6.63 21.44 11.51
C MET A 492 -7.21 21.51 10.09
N PHE A 493 -8.46 21.99 9.95
CA PHE A 493 -9.15 22.13 8.67
C PHE A 493 -9.79 23.51 8.58
N LEU A 494 -9.78 24.08 7.38
CA LEU A 494 -10.48 25.30 7.05
C LEU A 494 -12.00 25.04 6.97
N PRO A 495 -12.85 26.07 7.19
CA PRO A 495 -14.32 25.91 7.17
C PRO A 495 -14.87 25.32 5.86
N ASN A 496 -14.24 25.61 4.72
CA ASN A 496 -14.61 25.06 3.40
C ASN A 496 -14.24 23.57 3.23
N GLU A 497 -13.29 23.05 4.01
CA GLU A 497 -12.84 21.65 3.95
C GLU A 497 -13.74 20.72 4.79
N LEU A 498 -14.49 21.25 5.76
CA LEU A 498 -15.28 20.46 6.72
C LEU A 498 -16.30 19.54 6.05
N ASN A 499 -16.86 19.95 4.91
CA ASN A 499 -17.79 19.12 4.15
C ASN A 499 -17.06 17.91 3.55
N LEU A 500 -15.90 18.12 2.91
CA LEU A 500 -15.07 17.05 2.38
C LEU A 500 -14.67 16.06 3.49
N VAL A 501 -14.18 16.57 4.62
CA VAL A 501 -13.79 15.76 5.78
C VAL A 501 -14.95 14.88 6.27
N THR A 502 -16.14 15.48 6.42
CA THR A 502 -17.33 14.78 6.91
C THR A 502 -17.78 13.66 5.97
N TYR A 503 -17.88 13.93 4.67
CA TYR A 503 -18.33 12.94 3.70
C TYR A 503 -17.30 11.83 3.50
N THR A 504 -16.01 12.16 3.39
CA THR A 504 -14.93 11.16 3.28
C THR A 504 -14.97 10.20 4.47
N ARG A 505 -15.02 10.71 5.70
CA ARG A 505 -15.11 9.86 6.89
C ARG A 505 -16.38 8.99 6.90
N ARG A 506 -17.53 9.55 6.51
CA ARG A 506 -18.81 8.80 6.43
C ARG A 506 -18.80 7.67 5.42
N TYR A 507 -18.27 7.91 4.21
CA TYR A 507 -18.18 6.87 3.19
C TYR A 507 -17.33 5.69 3.66
N TRP A 508 -16.18 5.95 4.28
CA TRP A 508 -15.32 4.89 4.81
C TRP A 508 -16.00 4.18 5.99
N THR A 509 -16.59 4.91 6.93
CA THR A 509 -17.33 4.28 8.05
C THR A 509 -18.46 3.40 7.54
N ASN A 510 -19.23 3.85 6.55
CA ASN A 510 -20.28 3.03 5.94
C ASN A 510 -19.73 1.81 5.22
N MET A 511 -18.59 1.94 4.52
CA MET A 511 -17.91 0.80 3.93
C MET A 511 -17.52 -0.22 5.01
N ILE A 512 -17.02 0.21 6.16
CA ILE A 512 -16.63 -0.67 7.27
C ILE A 512 -17.87 -1.32 7.91
N THR A 513 -18.93 -0.56 8.16
CA THR A 513 -20.07 -1.04 8.96
C THR A 513 -21.18 -1.71 8.15
N LYS A 514 -21.24 -1.43 6.85
CA LYS A 514 -22.31 -1.91 5.94
C LYS A 514 -21.78 -2.58 4.67
N HIS A 515 -20.47 -2.55 4.42
CA HIS A 515 -19.85 -2.99 3.17
C HIS A 515 -20.45 -2.29 1.92
N GLN A 516 -20.91 -1.06 2.11
CA GLN A 516 -21.41 -0.17 1.06
C GLN A 516 -21.35 1.30 1.54
N PRO A 517 -20.89 2.25 0.70
CA PRO A 517 -20.56 3.59 1.17
C PRO A 517 -21.77 4.52 1.34
N ASN A 518 -22.93 4.23 0.72
CA ASN A 518 -24.01 5.22 0.50
C ASN A 518 -25.07 5.33 1.62
N ASN A 519 -24.85 4.70 2.78
CA ASN A 519 -25.86 4.64 3.84
C ASN A 519 -26.07 6.02 4.52
N ASN A 520 -27.30 6.57 4.45
CA ASN A 520 -27.65 7.90 4.98
C ASN A 520 -26.79 9.05 4.42
N ILE A 521 -26.36 8.94 3.16
CA ILE A 521 -25.60 9.98 2.46
C ILE A 521 -26.44 10.52 1.29
N SER A 522 -26.54 11.84 1.17
CA SER A 522 -27.32 12.50 0.10
C SER A 522 -26.61 12.46 -1.25
N LEU A 523 -25.28 12.62 -1.26
CA LEU A 523 -24.47 12.43 -2.45
C LEU A 523 -24.18 10.93 -2.63
N THR A 524 -24.67 10.35 -3.72
CA THR A 524 -24.49 8.92 -3.97
C THR A 524 -23.16 8.66 -4.66
N TRP A 525 -22.36 7.76 -4.11
CA TRP A 525 -21.18 7.18 -4.74
C TRP A 525 -21.61 5.99 -5.63
N PRO A 526 -21.53 6.11 -6.97
CA PRO A 526 -21.90 5.02 -7.87
C PRO A 526 -20.96 3.82 -7.72
N GLN A 527 -21.53 2.61 -7.81
CA GLN A 527 -20.70 1.41 -8.00
C GLN A 527 -19.99 1.50 -9.35
N TYR A 528 -18.70 1.19 -9.35
CA TYR A 528 -17.86 1.19 -10.54
C TYR A 528 -18.36 0.17 -11.56
N SER A 529 -18.44 0.60 -12.82
CA SER A 529 -18.69 -0.25 -13.97
C SER A 529 -17.70 0.12 -15.08
N PRO A 530 -17.00 -0.83 -15.71
CA PRO A 530 -16.07 -0.53 -16.81
C PRO A 530 -16.72 0.20 -17.99
N THR A 531 -18.05 0.07 -18.16
CA THR A 531 -18.80 0.72 -19.24
C THR A 531 -19.09 2.19 -18.98
N MET A 532 -19.36 2.54 -17.71
CA MET A 532 -19.69 3.90 -17.30
C MET A 532 -18.46 4.65 -16.76
N ASP A 533 -17.46 3.90 -16.31
CA ASP A 533 -16.17 4.33 -15.81
C ASP A 533 -16.28 5.42 -14.74
N GLN A 534 -17.19 5.24 -13.78
CA GLN A 534 -17.54 6.28 -12.81
C GLN A 534 -16.51 6.38 -11.68
N THR A 535 -16.24 7.60 -11.22
CA THR A 535 -15.45 7.87 -10.02
C THR A 535 -16.09 8.96 -9.17
N LEU A 536 -15.92 8.84 -7.85
CA LEU A 536 -16.20 9.94 -6.94
C LEU A 536 -14.97 10.83 -6.83
N VAL A 537 -15.10 12.09 -7.23
CA VAL A 537 -14.05 13.10 -7.09
C VAL A 537 -14.20 13.74 -5.71
N LEU A 538 -13.26 13.42 -4.82
CA LEU A 538 -13.17 13.97 -3.47
C LEU A 538 -12.34 15.26 -3.53
N ASP A 539 -13.06 16.37 -3.58
CA ASP A 539 -12.56 17.74 -3.54
C ASP A 539 -13.52 18.57 -2.64
N ILE A 540 -13.26 19.87 -2.41
CA ILE A 540 -14.17 20.77 -1.68
C ILE A 540 -15.61 20.62 -2.20
N ASN A 541 -15.76 20.55 -3.52
CA ASN A 541 -17.01 20.19 -4.18
C ASN A 541 -16.98 18.73 -4.61
N ILE A 542 -17.53 17.86 -3.77
CA ILE A 542 -17.59 16.42 -4.07
C ILE A 542 -18.55 16.19 -5.23
N THR A 543 -18.07 15.52 -6.28
CA THR A 543 -18.84 15.26 -7.50
C THR A 543 -18.60 13.85 -8.02
N THR A 544 -19.49 13.38 -8.89
CA THR A 544 -19.26 12.16 -9.67
C THR A 544 -18.84 12.52 -11.08
N ALA A 545 -17.83 11.84 -11.61
CA ALA A 545 -17.35 12.04 -12.97
C ALA A 545 -17.11 10.71 -13.68
N THR A 546 -16.99 10.74 -15.00
CA THR A 546 -16.33 9.68 -15.75
C THR A 546 -14.82 9.81 -15.53
N PHE A 547 -14.15 8.74 -15.13
CA PHE A 547 -12.75 8.75 -14.72
C PHE A 547 -11.84 9.28 -15.82
N THR A 548 -12.03 8.83 -17.07
CA THR A 548 -11.24 9.31 -18.22
C THR A 548 -11.48 10.78 -18.57
N ASN A 549 -12.58 11.39 -18.13
CA ASN A 549 -12.73 12.84 -18.24
C ASN A 549 -11.84 13.59 -17.24
N VAL A 550 -11.54 12.96 -16.09
CA VAL A 550 -10.63 13.51 -15.07
C VAL A 550 -9.17 13.20 -15.41
N TYR A 551 -8.89 11.98 -15.86
CA TYR A 551 -7.55 11.47 -16.20
C TYR A 551 -7.55 10.81 -17.59
N PRO A 552 -7.46 11.62 -18.68
CA PRO A 552 -7.61 11.13 -20.05
C PRO A 552 -6.48 10.20 -20.52
N ASN A 553 -5.32 10.24 -19.87
CA ASN A 553 -4.14 9.48 -20.28
C ASN A 553 -4.11 8.05 -19.72
N CYS A 554 -5.06 7.68 -18.84
CA CYS A 554 -4.99 6.40 -18.14
C CYS A 554 -5.20 5.16 -19.01
N ASP A 555 -5.92 5.29 -20.13
CA ASP A 555 -6.04 4.18 -21.10
C ASP A 555 -4.68 3.87 -21.74
N LEU A 556 -3.95 4.90 -22.15
CA LEU A 556 -2.61 4.77 -22.73
C LEU A 556 -1.62 4.16 -21.72
N LEU A 557 -1.57 4.72 -20.51
CA LEU A 557 -0.65 4.27 -19.46
C LEU A 557 -0.95 2.83 -19.02
N SER A 558 -2.22 2.46 -18.91
CA SER A 558 -2.62 1.09 -18.58
C SER A 558 -2.27 0.11 -19.70
N ALA A 559 -2.47 0.49 -20.97
CA ALA A 559 -2.13 -0.36 -22.10
C ALA A 559 -0.62 -0.61 -22.21
N ALA A 560 0.19 0.44 -22.06
CA ALA A 560 1.65 0.32 -22.04
C ALA A 560 2.10 -0.65 -20.94
N ARG A 561 1.50 -0.55 -19.75
CA ARG A 561 1.80 -1.41 -18.60
C ARG A 561 1.39 -2.86 -18.82
N VAL A 562 0.16 -3.13 -19.28
CA VAL A 562 -0.32 -4.50 -19.52
C VAL A 562 0.51 -5.18 -20.61
N LYS A 563 0.93 -4.45 -21.65
CA LYS A 563 1.77 -5.01 -22.71
C LYS A 563 3.16 -5.40 -22.21
N LEU A 564 3.83 -4.50 -21.48
CA LEU A 564 5.11 -4.78 -20.82
C LEU A 564 5.02 -6.05 -19.96
N PHE A 565 3.91 -6.20 -19.26
CA PHE A 565 3.69 -7.36 -18.40
C PHE A 565 3.33 -8.64 -19.17
N GLY A 566 2.45 -8.55 -20.17
CA GLY A 566 2.05 -9.71 -20.98
C GLY A 566 3.28 -10.41 -21.57
N GLU A 567 4.21 -9.62 -22.11
CA GLU A 567 5.48 -10.15 -22.60
C GLU A 567 6.33 -10.78 -21.48
N TYR A 568 6.37 -10.18 -20.28
CA TYR A 568 7.11 -10.72 -19.12
C TYR A 568 6.61 -12.10 -18.68
N ILE A 569 5.29 -12.31 -18.62
CA ILE A 569 4.72 -13.61 -18.21
C ILE A 569 4.41 -14.56 -19.38
N GLY A 570 4.90 -14.25 -20.59
CA GLY A 570 4.67 -15.07 -21.78
C GLY A 570 3.21 -15.12 -22.25
N LEU A 571 2.40 -14.14 -21.86
CA LEU A 571 1.05 -13.94 -22.40
C LEU A 571 1.10 -12.98 -23.57
N ASN A 572 0.71 -13.45 -24.76
CA ASN A 572 0.57 -12.58 -25.91
C ASN A 572 -0.76 -11.79 -25.77
N ALA A 573 -0.72 -10.69 -25.02
CA ALA A 573 -1.85 -9.79 -24.84
C ALA A 573 -1.83 -8.74 -25.96
N THR A 574 -2.69 -8.90 -26.95
CA THR A 574 -2.87 -7.91 -28.03
C THR A 574 -4.19 -7.17 -27.85
N CYS A 575 -4.12 -5.84 -27.92
CA CYS A 575 -5.30 -4.98 -28.01
C CYS A 575 -5.79 -5.05 -29.46
N VAL A 576 -6.95 -5.66 -29.71
CA VAL A 576 -7.50 -5.78 -31.08
C VAL A 576 -8.29 -4.52 -31.42
N ALA A 577 -7.80 -3.75 -32.39
CA ALA A 577 -8.50 -2.57 -32.90
C ALA A 577 -9.92 -2.95 -33.38
N GLY A 578 -10.92 -2.21 -32.91
CA GLY A 578 -12.32 -2.36 -33.31
C GLY A 578 -13.20 -3.25 -32.44
N ASN A 579 -12.64 -4.02 -31.48
CA ASN A 579 -13.43 -4.94 -30.64
C ASN A 579 -13.27 -4.75 -29.13
N ASN A 580 -12.57 -3.72 -28.65
CA ASN A 580 -12.52 -3.36 -27.23
C ASN A 580 -12.13 -4.52 -26.28
N PHE A 581 -11.34 -5.52 -26.69
CA PHE A 581 -10.97 -6.65 -25.82
C PHE A 581 -9.49 -6.99 -25.86
N PHE A 582 -8.95 -7.43 -24.72
CA PHE A 582 -7.70 -8.20 -24.68
C PHE A 582 -7.99 -9.65 -25.14
N ILE A 583 -7.25 -10.13 -26.15
CA ILE A 583 -7.17 -11.56 -26.44
C ILE A 583 -5.89 -12.09 -25.79
N ILE A 584 -6.04 -13.05 -24.88
CA ILE A 584 -4.92 -13.78 -24.26
C ILE A 584 -4.75 -15.09 -25.02
N ASN A 585 -3.76 -15.17 -25.91
CA ASN A 585 -3.39 -16.43 -26.54
C ASN A 585 -2.20 -17.04 -25.78
N SER A 586 -2.38 -18.23 -25.21
CA SER A 586 -1.24 -19.03 -24.74
C SER A 586 -0.52 -19.63 -25.94
N THR A 587 0.70 -19.18 -26.24
CA THR A 587 1.56 -19.87 -27.21
C THR A 587 2.27 -21.02 -26.50
N SER A 588 1.67 -22.21 -26.49
CA SER A 588 2.39 -23.43 -26.11
C SER A 588 3.21 -23.93 -27.29
N SER A 589 4.51 -23.62 -27.31
CA SER A 589 5.55 -24.35 -28.04
C SER A 589 6.83 -24.17 -27.22
N SER A 590 7.38 -25.14 -26.48
CA SER A 590 7.87 -26.44 -26.95
C SER A 590 8.14 -27.44 -25.81
N ALA A 591 7.95 -28.72 -26.12
CA ALA A 591 8.39 -29.97 -25.47
C ALA A 591 9.28 -29.93 -24.20
N ALA A 592 8.72 -30.37 -23.07
CA ALA A 592 9.36 -31.32 -22.14
C ALA A 592 8.27 -31.99 -21.28
N THR A 593 8.25 -33.32 -21.30
CA THR A 593 7.33 -34.22 -20.59
C THR A 593 7.38 -34.04 -19.07
N THR A 594 6.23 -33.69 -18.44
CA THR A 594 5.59 -34.46 -17.33
C THR A 594 4.30 -33.76 -16.86
N THR A 595 3.17 -34.50 -16.97
CA THR A 595 1.83 -34.27 -16.37
C THR A 595 1.17 -32.89 -16.54
N SER A 596 0.43 -32.75 -17.64
CA SER A 596 -0.44 -31.62 -17.97
C SER A 596 -1.72 -31.58 -17.11
N ILE A 597 -1.90 -30.52 -16.32
CA ILE A 597 -3.24 -30.01 -16.00
C ILE A 597 -3.64 -29.09 -17.16
N SER A 598 -4.34 -29.63 -18.16
CA SER A 598 -4.95 -28.82 -19.22
C SER A 598 -6.19 -28.12 -18.65
N LYS A 599 -6.03 -26.91 -18.10
CA LYS A 599 -7.18 -26.00 -17.95
C LYS A 599 -7.24 -25.12 -19.20
N THR A 600 -8.19 -25.45 -20.07
CA THR A 600 -8.64 -24.58 -21.16
C THR A 600 -9.05 -23.24 -20.55
N ILE A 601 -8.25 -22.19 -20.72
CA ILE A 601 -8.67 -20.83 -20.41
C ILE A 601 -9.71 -20.49 -21.48
N SER A 602 -10.98 -20.46 -21.11
CA SER A 602 -12.03 -19.91 -21.96
C SER A 602 -11.64 -18.47 -22.31
N ASN A 603 -11.67 -18.08 -23.59
CA ASN A 603 -11.54 -16.68 -24.03
C ASN A 603 -12.49 -15.80 -23.21
N LYS A 604 -11.98 -15.16 -22.15
CA LYS A 604 -12.71 -14.18 -21.36
C LYS A 604 -12.29 -12.79 -21.84
N SER A 605 -13.26 -12.09 -22.39
CA SER A 605 -13.14 -10.74 -22.94
C SER A 605 -13.19 -9.70 -21.81
N LEU A 606 -12.17 -8.84 -21.71
CA LEU A 606 -12.13 -7.68 -20.79
C LEU A 606 -11.90 -6.39 -21.58
N PRO A 607 -12.55 -5.27 -21.21
CA PRO A 607 -12.57 -4.07 -22.02
C PRO A 607 -11.19 -3.41 -22.18
N CYS A 608 -10.76 -3.17 -23.41
CA CYS A 608 -9.74 -2.17 -23.77
C CYS A 608 -10.46 -0.95 -24.34
N PHE A 609 -10.24 0.26 -23.81
CA PHE A 609 -10.78 1.48 -24.39
C PHE A 609 -9.71 2.22 -25.22
N GLN A 610 -10.13 2.72 -26.39
CA GLN A 610 -9.28 3.24 -27.45
C GLN A 610 -8.92 4.72 -27.26
N CYS A 611 -7.62 5.03 -27.35
CA CYS A 611 -7.14 6.28 -27.95
C CYS A 611 -7.36 6.19 -29.46
N SER A 612 -8.36 6.89 -29.99
CA SER A 612 -8.51 7.11 -31.44
C SER A 612 -8.74 8.58 -31.73
N LEU A 613 -7.67 9.36 -31.92
CA LEU A 613 -7.76 10.63 -32.65
C LEU A 613 -6.40 11.18 -33.11
N PHE A 614 -5.50 10.37 -33.66
CA PHE A 614 -4.32 10.93 -34.35
C PHE A 614 -3.80 10.07 -35.50
N ILE A 615 -4.70 9.54 -36.35
CA ILE A 615 -4.33 9.04 -37.68
C ILE A 615 -5.38 9.52 -38.67
N LEU A 616 -5.44 10.84 -38.90
CA LEU A 616 -6.10 11.45 -40.07
C LEU A 616 -5.59 12.86 -40.39
N PHE A 617 -4.53 13.35 -39.73
CA PHE A 617 -3.94 14.67 -40.01
C PHE A 617 -2.51 14.63 -40.59
N LEU A 618 -1.93 13.43 -40.78
CA LEU A 618 -0.59 13.25 -41.37
C LEU A 618 -0.61 12.72 -42.82
N SER A 619 -1.79 12.66 -43.44
CA SER A 619 -1.96 12.25 -44.85
C SER A 619 -2.13 13.44 -45.82
N TYR A 620 -2.11 14.69 -45.35
CA TYR A 620 -2.41 15.86 -46.18
C TYR A 620 -1.27 16.89 -46.31
N VAL A 621 -0.09 16.65 -45.73
CA VAL A 621 1.05 17.60 -45.77
C VAL A 621 2.28 17.05 -46.53
N LEU A 622 2.20 15.83 -47.08
CA LEU A 622 3.30 15.21 -47.86
C LEU A 622 3.03 15.08 -49.37
N LEU A 623 2.16 15.93 -49.93
CA LEU A 623 1.82 15.94 -51.37
C LEU A 623 1.91 17.33 -52.03
N LEU A 624 2.71 18.26 -51.47
CA LEU A 624 2.94 19.59 -52.06
C LEU A 624 4.42 19.97 -52.26
N PHE A 625 5.30 18.99 -52.34
CA PHE A 625 6.64 19.20 -52.89
C PHE A 625 6.96 18.07 -53.86
N PHE A 626 6.55 18.24 -55.13
CA PHE A 626 7.29 17.89 -56.35
C PHE A 626 6.43 18.25 -57.59
N THR A 627 7.02 19.02 -58.51
CA THR A 627 6.46 19.60 -59.76
C THR A 627 5.47 20.76 -59.52
N THR A 628 5.71 22.02 -59.89
CA THR A 628 6.65 22.71 -60.79
C THR A 628 7.19 23.97 -60.14
#